data_AF-A0A1G4Q1L3-F1
#
_entry.id   AF-A0A1G4Q1L3-F1
#
_cell.length_a   1.000
_cell.length_b   1.000
_cell.length_c   1.000
_cell.angle_alpha   90.00
_cell.angle_beta   90.00
_cell.angle_gamma   90.00
#
_symmetry.space_group_name_H-M   'P 1'
#
loop_
_entity.id
_entity.type
_entity.pdbx_description
1 polymer ?
#
loop_
_entity_poly.entity_id
_entity_poly.type
_entity_poly.pdbx_seq_one_letter_code
_entity_poly.pdbx_strand_id
1 'polypeptide(L)'
;MPIGIYNIMKPYISSFDNAAQVERLIDKYFAYIKGKYHIEQKPVKNSKDNAETIEQKVWDREPEPATLSGLALALGFSSRQEFYTYVQHGPFSQAVKQGVLRVEACYEAHLHQNVTGAMFALKNMGWSEKHDQLPNTEAGNILTVKVFSSGPPPAGSEKEVKL
;
A
#
# COMPACT_ATOMS: atom_id res chain seq x y z
N MET A 1 30.69 11.65 -23.78
CA MET A 1 30.73 12.44 -22.51
C MET A 1 30.24 11.52 -21.40
N PRO A 2 30.99 11.35 -20.30
CA PRO A 2 30.59 10.39 -19.27
C PRO A 2 29.40 10.97 -18.51
N ILE A 3 28.30 10.22 -18.48
CA ILE A 3 27.13 10.54 -17.68
C ILE A 3 27.58 10.39 -16.22
N GLY A 4 27.79 11.52 -15.56
CA GLY A 4 28.14 11.56 -14.15
C GLY A 4 27.07 10.83 -13.37
N ILE A 5 27.44 9.68 -12.81
CA ILE A 5 26.70 9.00 -11.77
C ILE A 5 26.76 9.94 -10.57
N TYR A 6 25.80 10.86 -10.47
CA TYR A 6 25.58 11.58 -9.22
C TYR A 6 25.08 10.55 -8.23
N ASN A 7 26.03 9.96 -7.50
CA ASN A 7 25.81 9.28 -6.24
C ASN A 7 25.39 10.37 -5.24
N ILE A 8 24.17 10.89 -5.41
CA ILE A 8 23.55 11.78 -4.44
C ILE A 8 23.30 10.89 -3.23
N MET A 9 24.16 11.03 -2.22
CA MET A 9 23.94 10.49 -0.89
C MET A 9 22.52 10.91 -0.47
N LYS A 10 21.56 9.98 -0.61
CA LYS A 10 20.17 10.24 -0.25
C LYS A 10 20.20 10.50 1.26
N PRO A 11 19.73 11.67 1.74
CA PRO A 11 19.77 11.94 3.17
C PRO A 11 18.87 10.93 3.88
N TYR A 12 19.47 10.12 4.74
CA TYR A 12 18.79 9.11 5.54
C TYR A 12 18.11 9.77 6.73
N ILE A 13 17.01 9.18 7.21
CA ILE A 13 16.32 9.72 8.38
C ILE A 13 17.21 9.84 9.63
N SER A 14 18.26 9.01 9.71
CA SER A 14 19.28 9.00 10.77
C SER A 14 20.21 10.22 10.75
N SER A 15 20.20 11.01 9.69
CA SER A 15 21.04 12.20 9.52
C SER A 15 20.32 13.51 9.90
N PHE A 16 19.10 13.44 10.42
CA PHE A 16 18.31 14.63 10.79
C PHE A 16 18.24 14.83 12.29
N ASP A 17 18.25 16.10 12.69
CA ASP A 17 18.18 16.52 14.08
C ASP A 17 16.79 17.08 14.44
N ASN A 18 15.93 17.31 13.45
CA ASN A 18 14.62 17.92 13.64
C ASN A 18 13.53 17.27 12.77
N ALA A 19 12.33 17.14 13.34
CA ALA A 19 11.12 16.70 12.66
C ALA A 19 10.83 17.48 11.37
N ALA A 20 11.08 18.80 11.35
CA ALA A 20 10.86 19.63 10.16
C ALA A 20 11.72 19.19 8.95
N GLN A 21 12.91 18.62 9.18
CA GLN A 21 13.74 18.10 8.09
C GLN A 21 13.17 16.79 7.54
N VAL A 22 12.65 15.94 8.42
CA VAL A 22 11.94 14.70 8.04
C VAL A 22 10.70 15.02 7.23
N GLU A 23 9.89 15.99 7.67
CA GLU A 23 8.70 16.46 6.94
C GLU A 23 9.06 16.96 5.54
N ARG A 24 10.11 17.79 5.42
CA ARG A 24 10.61 18.24 4.11
C ARG A 24 11.07 17.09 3.22
N LEU A 25 11.67 16.04 3.79
CA LEU A 25 12.06 14.85 3.02
C LEU A 25 10.82 14.09 2.51
N ILE A 26 9.79 13.95 3.35
CA ILE A 26 8.50 13.37 2.98
C ILE A 26 7.86 14.21 1.87
N ASP A 27 7.82 15.53 2.01
CA ASP A 27 7.30 16.44 0.99
C ASP A 27 8.05 16.32 -0.34
N LYS A 28 9.37 16.21 -0.27
CA LYS A 28 10.22 15.99 -1.45
C LYS A 28 9.88 14.68 -2.14
N TYR A 29 9.62 13.60 -1.39
CA TYR A 29 9.14 12.33 -1.95
C TYR A 29 7.79 12.49 -2.66
N PHE A 30 6.81 13.13 -2.01
CA PHE A 30 5.49 13.33 -2.63
C PHE A 30 5.54 14.30 -3.83
N ALA A 31 6.45 15.26 -3.85
CA ALA A 31 6.69 16.10 -5.01
C ALA A 31 7.38 15.32 -6.15
N TYR A 32 8.31 14.42 -5.80
CA TYR A 32 9.01 13.58 -6.77
C TYR A 32 8.07 12.65 -7.54
N ILE A 33 7.12 12.02 -6.84
CA ILE A 33 6.18 11.06 -7.45
C ILE A 33 5.10 11.72 -8.31
N LYS A 34 4.89 13.05 -8.22
CA LYS A 34 3.97 13.77 -9.12
C LYS A 34 4.46 13.82 -10.58
N GLY A 35 5.68 13.36 -10.83
CA GLY A 35 6.28 13.41 -12.15
C GLY A 35 6.77 14.82 -12.51
N LYS A 36 7.37 14.92 -13.69
CA LYS A 36 7.85 16.18 -14.26
C LYS A 36 7.41 16.24 -15.72
N TYR A 37 6.90 17.40 -16.14
CA TYR A 37 6.49 17.63 -17.51
C TYR A 37 6.99 18.99 -17.99
N HIS A 38 7.10 19.11 -19.31
CA HIS A 38 7.32 20.36 -20.00
C HIS A 38 6.31 20.50 -21.14
N ILE A 39 6.12 21.74 -21.59
CA ILE A 39 5.25 22.05 -22.72
C ILE A 39 6.16 22.28 -23.93
N GLU A 40 5.94 21.50 -24.98
CA GLU A 40 6.60 21.71 -26.27
C GLU A 40 5.61 22.28 -27.27
N GLN A 41 6.07 23.20 -28.11
CA GLN A 41 5.31 23.71 -29.23
C GLN A 41 5.66 22.91 -30.48
N LYS A 42 4.69 22.16 -31.03
CA LYS A 42 4.88 21.41 -32.29
C LYS A 42 4.07 22.04 -33.42
N PRO A 43 4.67 22.17 -34.63
CA PRO A 43 3.93 22.64 -35.79
C PRO A 43 2.90 21.60 -36.21
N VAL A 44 1.66 22.02 -36.44
CA VAL A 44 0.62 21.18 -37.00
C VAL A 44 0.99 20.84 -38.44
N LYS A 45 1.31 19.58 -38.71
CA LYS A 45 1.47 19.07 -40.08
C LYS A 45 0.10 18.87 -40.70
N ASN A 46 -0.65 19.94 -40.99
CA ASN A 46 -1.79 19.87 -41.90
C ASN A 46 -1.95 21.20 -42.66
N SER A 47 -1.70 21.09 -43.96
CA SER A 47 -2.07 22.00 -45.04
C SER A 47 -1.33 23.33 -45.19
N LYS A 48 -1.01 23.62 -46.46
CA LYS A 48 -0.48 24.90 -46.96
C LYS A 48 -1.45 26.01 -46.53
N ASP A 49 -1.03 26.85 -45.58
CA ASP A 49 -1.34 28.29 -45.43
C ASP A 49 -1.60 28.84 -44.03
N ASN A 50 -1.60 28.05 -42.94
CA ASN A 50 -1.45 28.65 -41.60
C ASN A 50 -0.79 27.66 -40.63
N ALA A 51 0.46 27.96 -40.24
CA ALA A 51 1.20 27.20 -39.24
C ALA A 51 0.67 27.51 -37.84
N GLU A 52 -0.46 26.91 -37.47
CA GLU A 52 -0.91 26.91 -36.08
C GLU A 52 0.00 25.98 -35.26
N THR A 53 0.52 26.51 -34.16
CA THR A 53 1.36 25.76 -33.23
C THR A 53 0.48 25.25 -32.08
N ILE A 54 0.46 23.93 -31.84
CA ILE A 54 -0.27 23.35 -30.71
C ILE A 54 0.70 23.13 -29.56
N GLU A 55 0.32 23.58 -28.37
CA GLU A 55 1.01 23.27 -27.12
C GLU A 55 0.76 21.81 -26.73
N GLN A 56 1.80 20.97 -26.80
CA GLN A 56 1.75 19.58 -26.39
C GLN A 56 2.45 19.41 -25.03
N LYS A 57 1.72 18.89 -24.04
CA LYS A 57 2.29 18.46 -22.76
C LYS A 57 3.09 17.16 -22.95
N VAL A 58 4.39 17.20 -22.69
CA VAL A 58 5.29 16.03 -22.74
C VAL A 58 5.80 15.74 -21.33
N TRP A 59 5.72 14.47 -20.92
CA TRP A 59 6.19 14.03 -19.62
C TRP A 59 7.69 13.66 -19.71
N ASP A 60 8.52 14.35 -18.93
CA ASP A 60 9.92 13.96 -18.68
C ASP A 60 9.99 12.74 -17.76
N ARG A 61 9.06 12.69 -16.80
CA ARG A 61 8.88 11.59 -15.86
C ARG A 61 7.40 11.41 -15.60
N GLU A 62 6.93 10.20 -15.79
CA GLU A 62 5.56 9.83 -15.49
C GLU A 62 5.28 9.94 -13.98
N PRO A 63 4.07 10.37 -13.60
CA PRO A 63 3.65 10.32 -12.21
C PRO A 63 3.60 8.88 -11.72
N GLU A 64 4.11 8.64 -10.51
CA GLU A 64 4.11 7.35 -9.84
C GLU A 64 3.08 7.35 -8.70
N PRO A 65 2.42 6.22 -8.42
CA PRO A 65 1.52 6.11 -7.27
C PRO A 65 2.30 6.19 -5.95
N ALA A 66 1.70 6.83 -4.95
CA ALA A 66 2.24 6.82 -3.59
C ALA A 66 2.16 5.40 -3.02
N THR A 67 3.28 4.87 -2.52
CA THR A 67 3.33 3.55 -1.88
C THR A 67 4.05 3.62 -0.55
N LEU A 68 3.68 2.74 0.38
CA LEU A 68 4.33 2.68 1.68
C LEU A 68 5.82 2.32 1.56
N SER A 69 6.14 1.36 0.69
CA SER A 69 7.52 0.97 0.40
C SER A 69 8.30 2.11 -0.25
N GLY A 70 7.69 2.90 -1.15
CA GLY A 70 8.33 4.07 -1.75
C GLY A 70 8.66 5.14 -0.72
N LEU A 71 7.75 5.40 0.22
CA LEU A 71 8.00 6.30 1.35
C LEU A 71 9.14 5.79 2.24
N ALA A 72 9.14 4.50 2.59
CA ALA A 72 10.18 3.89 3.41
C ALA A 72 11.56 3.99 2.74
N LEU A 73 11.64 3.70 1.43
CA LEU A 73 12.86 3.84 0.64
C LEU A 73 13.33 5.29 0.53
N ALA A 74 12.40 6.25 0.44
CA ALA A 74 12.73 7.67 0.38
C ALA A 74 13.31 8.19 1.71
N LEU A 75 12.82 7.66 2.84
CA LEU A 75 13.36 7.92 4.17
C LEU A 75 14.64 7.12 4.46
N GLY A 76 14.96 6.16 3.59
CA GLY A 76 16.21 5.42 3.59
C GLY A 76 16.20 4.13 4.41
N PHE A 77 15.02 3.60 4.73
CA PHE A 77 14.87 2.28 5.32
C PHE A 77 15.10 1.17 4.29
N SER A 78 15.66 0.05 4.76
CA SER A 78 15.94 -1.10 3.90
C SER A 78 14.90 -2.23 4.04
N SER A 79 14.07 -2.19 5.08
CA SER A 79 12.98 -3.14 5.28
C SER A 79 11.71 -2.48 5.78
N ARG A 80 10.54 -3.09 5.48
CA ARG A 80 9.26 -2.67 6.04
C ARG A 80 9.22 -2.82 7.57
N GLN A 81 9.86 -3.86 8.11
CA GLN A 81 9.90 -4.11 9.55
C GLN A 81 10.59 -2.95 10.29
N GLU A 82 11.77 -2.55 9.82
CA GLU A 82 12.54 -1.43 10.36
C GLU A 82 11.73 -0.13 10.31
N PHE A 83 11.06 0.12 9.18
CA PHE A 83 10.18 1.27 9.01
C PHE A 83 9.05 1.28 10.04
N TYR A 84 8.32 0.17 10.23
CA TYR A 84 7.25 0.10 11.22
C TYR A 84 7.75 0.24 12.66
N THR A 85 8.91 -0.35 12.98
CA THR A 85 9.55 -0.17 14.29
C THR A 85 9.87 1.32 14.53
N TYR A 86 10.35 2.03 13.51
CA TYR A 86 10.59 3.48 13.61
C TYR A 86 9.28 4.27 13.72
N VAL A 87 8.23 3.90 13.00
CA VAL A 87 6.91 4.53 13.12
C VAL A 87 6.37 4.42 14.54
N GLN A 88 6.66 3.32 15.25
CA GLN A 88 6.21 3.11 16.63
C GLN A 88 7.08 3.82 17.67
N HIS A 89 8.41 3.75 17.51
CA HIS A 89 9.35 4.13 18.58
C HIS A 89 10.36 5.22 18.19
N GLY A 90 10.36 5.68 16.95
CA GLY A 90 11.32 6.64 16.43
C GLY A 90 11.14 8.05 17.00
N PRO A 91 12.25 8.82 17.11
CA PRO A 91 12.24 10.19 17.65
C PRO A 91 11.35 11.14 16.82
N PHE A 92 11.29 10.93 15.51
CA PHE A 92 10.45 11.70 14.59
C PHE A 92 9.24 10.89 14.09
N SER A 93 8.78 9.92 14.88
CA SER A 93 7.67 9.03 14.52
C SER A 93 6.41 9.77 14.11
N GLN A 94 6.10 10.92 14.73
CA GLN A 94 4.92 11.73 14.38
C GLN A 94 4.96 12.24 12.93
N ALA A 95 6.10 12.76 12.48
CA ALA A 95 6.27 13.20 11.10
C ALA A 95 6.13 12.03 10.12
N VAL A 96 6.70 10.86 10.45
CA VAL A 96 6.59 9.67 9.61
C VAL A 96 5.14 9.15 9.56
N LYS A 97 4.41 9.16 10.68
CA LYS A 97 2.99 8.81 10.73
C LYS A 97 2.14 9.70 9.83
N GLN A 98 2.41 11.00 9.78
CA GLN A 98 1.76 11.91 8.83
C GLN A 98 2.08 11.52 7.38
N GLY A 99 3.32 11.11 7.09
CA GLY A 99 3.69 10.56 5.78
C GLY A 99 2.90 9.31 5.41
N VAL A 100 2.74 8.37 6.35
CA VAL A 100 1.93 7.15 6.17
C VAL A 100 0.47 7.50 5.92
N LEU A 101 -0.12 8.41 6.71
CA LEU A 101 -1.50 8.86 6.53
C LEU A 101 -1.74 9.47 5.15
N ARG A 102 -0.75 10.18 4.59
CA ARG A 102 -0.84 10.70 3.21
C ARG A 102 -0.87 9.58 2.16
N VAL A 103 -0.13 8.50 2.39
CA VAL A 103 -0.19 7.31 1.52
C VAL A 103 -1.58 6.66 1.63
N GLU A 104 -2.10 6.49 2.85
CA GLU A 104 -3.46 5.97 3.09
C GLU A 104 -4.51 6.81 2.36
N ALA A 105 -4.47 8.13 2.50
CA ALA A 105 -5.37 9.06 1.80
C ALA A 105 -5.31 8.92 0.26
N CYS A 106 -4.12 8.63 -0.30
CA CYS A 106 -4.01 8.33 -1.73
C CYS A 106 -4.77 7.04 -2.10
N TYR A 107 -4.65 5.98 -1.31
CA TYR A 107 -5.38 4.73 -1.56
C TYR A 107 -6.88 4.87 -1.31
N GLU A 108 -7.29 5.63 -0.30
CA GLU A 108 -8.69 5.98 -0.06
C GLU A 108 -9.31 6.68 -1.27
N ALA A 109 -8.62 7.67 -1.86
CA ALA A 109 -9.11 8.34 -3.05
C ALA A 109 -9.30 7.37 -4.24
N HIS A 110 -8.43 6.36 -4.37
CA HIS A 110 -8.54 5.32 -5.39
C HIS A 110 -9.65 4.31 -5.12
N LEU A 111 -10.19 4.26 -3.90
CA LEU A 111 -11.29 3.35 -3.55
C LEU A 111 -12.53 3.63 -4.40
N HIS A 112 -12.74 4.87 -4.86
CA HIS A 112 -13.85 5.22 -5.76
C HIS A 112 -13.68 4.70 -7.20
N GLN A 113 -12.47 4.29 -7.61
CA GLN A 113 -12.16 3.88 -8.98
C GLN A 113 -11.75 2.39 -9.06
N ASN A 114 -10.82 1.95 -8.21
CA ASN A 114 -10.25 0.61 -8.19
C ASN A 114 -10.25 0.04 -6.77
N VAL A 115 -11.41 -0.47 -6.36
CA VAL A 115 -11.73 -0.82 -4.98
C VAL A 115 -10.83 -1.94 -4.43
N THR A 116 -10.66 -3.05 -5.17
CA THR A 116 -10.01 -4.27 -4.65
C THR A 116 -8.55 -4.05 -4.28
N GLY A 117 -7.77 -3.39 -5.14
CA GLY A 117 -6.37 -3.11 -4.89
C GLY A 117 -6.15 -2.09 -3.77
N ALA A 118 -6.96 -1.03 -3.76
CA ALA A 118 -6.93 -0.02 -2.70
C ALA A 118 -7.28 -0.62 -1.34
N MET A 119 -8.35 -1.42 -1.26
CA MET A 119 -8.76 -2.10 -0.03
C MET A 119 -7.70 -3.09 0.47
N PHE A 120 -7.07 -3.85 -0.42
CA PHE A 120 -5.97 -4.74 -0.06
C PHE A 120 -4.77 -3.96 0.50
N ALA A 121 -4.42 -2.83 -0.11
CA ALA A 121 -3.34 -1.97 0.38
C ALA A 121 -3.65 -1.39 1.76
N LEU A 122 -4.86 -0.85 1.96
CA LEU A 122 -5.30 -0.28 3.24
C LEU A 122 -5.33 -1.34 4.35
N LYS A 123 -5.85 -2.55 4.07
CA LYS A 123 -5.81 -3.67 5.03
C LYS A 123 -4.37 -4.02 5.44
N ASN A 124 -3.43 -4.03 4.50
CA ASN A 124 -2.01 -4.22 4.78
C ASN A 124 -1.35 -3.07 5.56
N MET A 125 -1.97 -1.88 5.62
CA MET A 125 -1.53 -0.75 6.44
C MET A 125 -2.13 -0.77 7.85
N GLY A 126 -2.98 -1.75 8.16
CA GLY A 126 -3.59 -1.92 9.47
C GLY A 126 -5.06 -1.53 9.53
N TRP A 127 -5.70 -1.21 8.41
CA TRP A 127 -7.15 -1.04 8.38
C TRP A 127 -7.83 -2.38 8.69
N SER A 128 -8.57 -2.38 9.78
CA SER A 128 -9.42 -3.51 10.15
C SER A 128 -10.86 -3.17 9.78
N GLU A 129 -11.48 -4.01 8.98
CA GLU A 129 -12.94 -4.07 8.92
C GLU A 129 -13.40 -4.60 10.27
N LYS A 130 -13.89 -3.70 11.13
CA LYS A 130 -14.60 -4.11 12.35
C LYS A 130 -15.86 -4.85 11.93
N HIS A 131 -15.77 -6.17 11.80
CA HIS A 131 -16.90 -6.99 12.15
C HIS A 131 -17.00 -6.92 13.66
N ASP A 132 -18.13 -6.45 14.18
CA ASP A 132 -18.51 -6.67 15.57
C ASP A 132 -18.60 -8.18 15.80
N GLN A 133 -17.46 -8.85 15.95
CA GLN A 133 -17.41 -10.07 16.72
C GLN A 133 -17.59 -9.61 18.15
N LEU A 134 -18.85 -9.50 18.55
CA LEU A 134 -19.25 -9.56 19.95
C LEU A 134 -18.32 -10.58 20.61
N PRO A 135 -17.59 -10.23 21.67
CA PRO A 135 -16.88 -11.24 22.43
C PRO A 135 -17.95 -12.29 22.77
N ASN A 136 -17.70 -13.52 22.35
CA ASN A 136 -18.52 -14.64 22.72
C ASN A 136 -18.34 -14.75 24.24
N THR A 137 -19.15 -14.00 25.00
CA THR A 137 -19.18 -14.05 26.44
C THR A 137 -19.34 -15.52 26.77
N GLU A 138 -18.35 -16.04 27.47
CA GLU A 138 -18.20 -17.44 27.83
C GLU A 138 -19.35 -17.87 28.75
N ALA A 139 -20.53 -18.14 28.18
CA ALA A 139 -21.65 -18.77 28.83
C ALA A 139 -22.63 -19.31 27.78
N GLY A 140 -22.44 -20.58 27.42
CA GLY A 140 -23.51 -21.39 26.84
C GLY A 140 -23.60 -21.38 25.33
N ASN A 141 -22.84 -22.28 24.68
CA ASN A 141 -23.40 -23.24 23.74
C ASN A 141 -22.32 -24.24 23.34
N ILE A 142 -21.98 -25.15 24.26
CA ILE A 142 -21.26 -26.38 23.91
C ILE A 142 -22.23 -27.25 23.12
N LEU A 143 -22.10 -27.27 21.80
CA LEU A 143 -22.81 -28.25 20.96
C LEU A 143 -22.17 -29.61 21.20
N THR A 144 -22.75 -30.39 22.11
CA THR A 144 -22.32 -31.77 22.36
C THR A 144 -22.87 -32.67 21.24
N VAL A 145 -22.06 -32.89 20.20
CA VAL A 145 -22.39 -33.85 19.15
C VAL A 145 -22.16 -35.26 19.68
N LYS A 146 -23.24 -35.94 20.11
CA LYS A 146 -23.20 -37.38 20.40
C LYS A 146 -23.55 -38.16 19.14
N VAL A 147 -22.54 -38.79 18.55
CA VAL A 147 -22.74 -39.75 17.46
C VAL A 147 -23.25 -41.06 18.06
N PHE A 148 -24.50 -41.41 17.78
CA PHE A 148 -25.02 -42.74 18.05
C PHE A 148 -25.02 -43.54 16.75
N SER A 149 -24.31 -44.66 16.74
CA SER A 149 -24.42 -45.64 15.65
C SER A 149 -25.78 -46.34 15.76
N SER A 150 -26.82 -45.77 15.15
CA SER A 150 -28.15 -46.40 15.06
C SER A 150 -28.18 -47.44 13.93
N GLY A 151 -27.39 -48.50 14.09
CA GLY A 151 -27.35 -49.63 13.18
C GLY A 151 -27.00 -50.91 13.94
N PRO A 152 -27.52 -52.08 13.53
CA PRO A 152 -27.09 -53.35 14.10
C PRO A 152 -25.56 -53.48 13.93
N PRO A 153 -24.86 -54.13 14.89
CA PRO A 153 -23.44 -54.38 14.74
C PRO A 153 -23.18 -55.11 13.41
N PRO A 154 -22.10 -54.79 12.69
CA PRO A 154 -21.79 -55.49 11.46
C PRO A 154 -21.66 -57.00 11.75
N ALA A 155 -22.32 -57.83 10.95
CA ALA A 155 -22.28 -59.27 11.11
C ALA A 155 -20.83 -59.77 11.00
N GLY A 156 -20.41 -60.61 11.94
CA GLY A 156 -19.04 -61.15 11.95
C GLY A 156 -18.81 -62.23 10.90
N SER A 157 -19.89 -62.80 10.37
CA SER A 157 -19.84 -63.77 9.27
C SER A 157 -21.14 -63.79 8.46
N GLU A 158 -21.07 -64.28 7.22
CA GLU A 158 -22.20 -64.34 6.27
C GLU A 158 -23.39 -65.18 6.78
N LYS A 159 -23.14 -66.13 7.72
CA LYS A 159 -24.19 -66.98 8.31
C LYS A 159 -25.06 -66.27 9.35
N GLU A 160 -24.65 -65.08 9.83
CA GLU A 160 -25.38 -64.31 10.85
C GLU A 160 -26.36 -63.29 10.23
N VAL A 161 -26.32 -63.10 8.92
CA VAL A 161 -27.26 -62.22 8.20
C VAL A 161 -28.52 -63.03 7.89
N LYS A 162 -29.62 -62.75 8.61
CA LYS A 162 -30.95 -63.25 8.22
C LYS A 162 -31.45 -62.41 7.04
N LEU A 163 -31.70 -63.06 5.90
CA LEU A 163 -32.40 -62.50 4.74
C LEU A 163 -33.87 -62.24 5.07
#